data_AF-A0AAN0NDB5-F1
#
_entry.id   AF-A0AAN0NDB5-F1
#
_cell.length_a   1.000
_cell.length_b   1.000
_cell.length_c   1.000
_cell.angle_alpha   90.00
_cell.angle_beta   90.00
_cell.angle_gamma   90.00
#
_symmetry.space_group_name_H-M   'P 1'
#
loop_
_entity.id
_entity.type
_entity.pdbx_description
1 polymer ?
#
loop_
_entity_poly.entity_id
_entity_poly.type
_entity_poly.pdbx_seq_one_letter_code
_entity_poly.pdbx_strand_id
1 'polypeptide(L)' 'MMNKYQEALDRLKLQENWQEGNELQILQELVDRETPIRPVENVDFLGNIYCRQCNEVLDVDWVSCPCCQHKIDWSKNEA' A
#
# COMPACT_ATOMS: atom_id res chain seq x y z
N MET A 1 6.41 -11.11 -2.91
CA MET A 1 6.57 -11.55 -1.51
C MET A 1 5.27 -11.22 -0.81
N MET A 2 4.58 -12.21 -0.24
CA MET A 2 3.27 -12.00 0.40
C MET A 2 3.50 -11.38 1.78
N ASN A 3 2.81 -10.28 2.09
CA ASN A 3 3.03 -9.59 3.36
C ASN A 3 2.42 -10.43 4.52
N LYS A 4 2.99 -10.34 5.72
CA LYS A 4 2.56 -11.11 6.91
C LYS A 4 1.12 -10.83 7.34
N TYR A 5 0.58 -9.67 6.98
CA TYR A 5 -0.81 -9.29 7.27
C TYR A 5 -1.79 -10.00 6.34
N GLN A 6 -1.39 -10.24 5.08
CA GLN A 6 -2.17 -11.00 4.11
C GLN A 6 -2.27 -12.46 4.58
N GLU A 7 -1.19 -13.02 5.09
CA GLU A 7 -1.21 -14.37 5.68
C GLU A 7 -2.14 -14.44 6.91
N ALA A 8 -2.12 -13.43 7.78
CA ALA A 8 -3.03 -13.36 8.92
C ALA A 8 -4.50 -13.23 8.48
N LEU A 9 -4.78 -12.41 7.47
CA LEU A 9 -6.10 -12.23 6.88
C LEU A 9 -6.64 -13.53 6.27
N ASP A 10 -5.81 -14.25 5.51
CA ASP A 10 -6.19 -15.51 4.87
C ASP A 10 -6.47 -16.61 5.90
N ARG A 11 -5.69 -16.66 6.99
CA ARG A 11 -5.93 -17.60 8.10
C ARG A 11 -7.25 -17.35 8.83
N LEU A 12 -7.64 -16.09 9.00
CA LEU A 12 -8.89 -15.74 9.67
C LEU A 12 -10.12 -16.04 8.81
N LYS A 13 -10.04 -15.81 7.49
CA LYS A 13 -11.10 -16.17 6.53
C LYS A 13 -11.40 -17.68 6.50
N LEU A 14 -10.45 -18.52 6.91
CA LEU A 14 -10.60 -19.98 6.93
C LEU A 14 -11.24 -20.55 8.21
N GLN A 15 -11.53 -19.72 9.22
CA GLN A 15 -12.18 -20.20 10.44
C GLN A 15 -13.71 -20.22 10.30
N GLU A 16 -14.33 -21.39 10.44
CA GLU A 16 -15.77 -21.62 10.24
C GLU A 16 -16.71 -20.86 11.21
N ASN A 17 -16.18 -20.32 12.31
CA ASN A 17 -16.95 -19.60 13.34
C ASN A 17 -16.74 -18.08 13.34
N TRP A 18 -16.17 -17.54 12.26
CA TRP A 18 -15.72 -16.17 12.25
C TRP A 18 -16.83 -15.18 11.89
N GLN A 19 -16.99 -14.11 12.68
CA GLN A 19 -17.93 -13.02 12.42
C GLN A 19 -17.18 -11.83 11.84
N GLU A 20 -17.73 -11.24 10.78
CA GLU A 20 -17.21 -10.01 10.17
C GLU A 20 -17.19 -8.88 11.20
N GLY A 21 -16.00 -8.60 11.75
CA GLY A 21 -15.75 -7.62 12.80
C GLY A 21 -14.64 -6.62 12.45
N ASN A 22 -14.37 -5.71 13.37
CA ASN A 22 -13.37 -4.64 13.24
C ASN A 22 -11.96 -5.18 12.90
N GLU A 23 -11.64 -6.39 13.34
CA GLU A 23 -10.33 -7.00 13.18
C GLU A 23 -9.96 -7.24 11.72
N LEU A 24 -10.94 -7.59 10.87
CA LEU A 24 -10.68 -7.85 9.46
C LEU A 24 -10.54 -6.56 8.66
N GLN A 25 -11.27 -5.52 9.04
CA GLN A 25 -11.07 -4.18 8.50
C GLN A 25 -9.68 -3.67 8.86
N ILE A 26 -9.25 -3.80 10.11
CA ILE A 26 -7.90 -3.43 10.55
C ILE A 26 -6.83 -4.22 9.80
N LEU A 27 -7.03 -5.53 9.61
CA LEU A 27 -6.08 -6.36 8.86
C LEU A 27 -6.05 -6.01 7.38
N GLN A 28 -7.19 -5.70 6.77
CA GLN A 28 -7.24 -5.25 5.38
C GLN A 28 -6.52 -3.90 5.23
N GLU A 29 -6.72 -2.95 6.16
CA GLU A 29 -5.99 -1.68 6.16
C GLU A 29 -4.47 -1.88 6.30
N LEU A 30 -4.04 -2.80 7.16
CA LEU A 30 -2.62 -3.14 7.31
C LEU A 30 -2.06 -3.81 6.04
N VAL A 31 -2.84 -4.71 5.43
CA VAL A 31 -2.49 -5.34 4.14
C VAL A 31 -2.32 -4.28 3.06
N ASP A 32 -3.26 -3.37 2.93
CA ASP A 32 -3.28 -2.36 1.88
C ASP A 32 -2.10 -1.40 2.03
N ARG A 33 -1.84 -0.93 3.26
CA ARG A 33 -0.68 -0.08 3.56
C ARG A 33 0.67 -0.75 3.27
N GLU A 34 0.77 -2.04 3.57
CA GLU A 34 2.02 -2.79 3.46
C GLU A 34 2.26 -3.38 2.07
N THR A 35 1.23 -3.40 1.22
CA THR A 35 1.32 -3.77 -0.18
C THR A 35 1.84 -2.57 -0.97
N PRO A 36 3.08 -2.64 -1.51
CA PRO A 36 3.67 -1.49 -2.19
C PRO A 36 2.85 -1.08 -3.40
N ILE A 37 2.54 0.21 -3.49
CA ILE A 37 1.86 0.81 -4.65
C ILE A 37 2.90 1.38 -5.60
N ARG A 38 2.61 1.29 -6.90
CA ARG A 38 3.38 2.02 -7.90
C ARG A 38 2.92 3.48 -7.96
N PRO A 39 3.85 4.44 -7.90
CA PRO A 39 3.54 5.85 -8.11
C PRO A 39 2.88 6.10 -9.48
N VAL A 40 2.29 7.28 -9.61
CA VAL A 40 1.91 7.82 -10.91
C VAL A 40 3.06 8.70 -11.38
N GLU A 41 3.81 8.21 -12.36
CA GLU A 41 4.81 8.97 -13.09
C GLU A 41 4.08 9.86 -14.10
N ASN A 42 4.32 11.17 -14.08
CA ASN A 42 3.79 12.18 -15.01
C ASN A 42 2.27 12.45 -14.92
N VAL A 43 1.91 13.50 -14.19
CA VAL A 43 0.60 14.15 -14.34
C VAL A 43 0.67 15.67 -14.48
N ASP A 44 1.85 16.29 -14.33
CA ASP A 44 2.01 17.74 -14.43
C ASP A 44 3.21 18.17 -15.31
N PHE A 45 3.23 19.45 -15.69
CA PHE A 45 4.29 20.03 -16.52
C PHE A 45 5.67 20.07 -15.84
N LEU A 46 5.73 19.80 -14.54
CA LEU A 46 6.93 19.89 -13.71
C LEU A 46 7.63 18.53 -13.53
N GLY A 47 7.02 17.44 -14.00
CA GLY A 47 7.57 16.09 -13.85
C GLY A 47 7.45 15.54 -12.43
N ASN A 48 6.46 16.00 -11.66
CA ASN A 48 6.22 15.50 -10.31
C ASN A 48 5.68 14.07 -10.34
N ILE A 49 6.09 13.29 -9.35
CA ILE A 49 5.62 11.93 -9.11
C ILE A 49 4.57 11.99 -7.99
N TYR A 50 3.46 11.27 -8.17
CA TYR A 50 2.35 11.32 -7.21
C TYR A 50 2.03 9.97 -6.60
N CYS A 51 1.61 10.00 -5.34
CA CYS A 51 1.05 8.85 -4.67
C CYS A 51 -0.26 8.44 -5.35
N ARG A 52 -0.34 7.19 -5.82
CA ARG A 52 -1.54 6.68 -6.48
C ARG A 52 -2.79 6.67 -5.59
N GLN A 53 -2.61 6.60 -4.26
CA GLN A 53 -3.73 6.46 -3.32
C GLN A 53 -4.29 7.80 -2.84
N CYS A 54 -3.43 8.78 -2.54
CA CYS A 54 -3.86 10.06 -1.97
C CYS A 54 -3.46 11.29 -2.80
N ASN A 55 -2.80 11.08 -3.94
CA ASN A 55 -2.34 12.14 -4.84
C ASN A 55 -1.35 13.14 -4.23
N GLU A 56 -0.72 12.78 -3.11
CA GLU A 56 0.39 13.54 -2.50
C GLU A 56 1.62 13.49 -3.42
N VAL A 57 2.39 14.59 -3.50
CA VAL A 57 3.66 14.61 -4.23
C VAL A 57 4.66 13.71 -3.51
N LEU A 58 5.36 12.86 -4.26
CA LEU A 58 6.34 11.91 -3.75
C LEU A 58 7.75 12.29 -4.17
N ASP A 59 8.68 12.12 -3.23
CA ASP A 59 10.12 12.10 -3.50
C ASP A 59 10.59 10.66 -3.75
N VAL A 60 11.52 10.47 -4.69
CA VAL A 60 12.07 9.14 -5.05
C VAL A 60 12.81 8.46 -3.91
N ASP A 61 13.29 9.21 -2.93
CA ASP A 61 13.99 8.68 -1.75
C ASP A 61 13.00 8.13 -0.69
N TRP A 62 11.69 8.32 -0.86
CA TRP A 62 10.70 7.92 0.13
C TRP A 62 10.29 6.46 0.00
N VAL A 63 10.39 5.71 1.10
CA VAL A 63 9.95 4.29 1.15
C VAL A 63 8.42 4.16 1.24
N SER A 64 7.74 5.19 1.72
CA SER A 64 6.29 5.22 1.90
C SER A 64 5.74 6.63 1.75
N CYS A 65 4.48 6.76 1.33
CA CYS A 65 3.83 8.05 1.23
C CYS A 65 3.66 8.70 2.61
N PRO A 66 4.03 9.98 2.81
CA PRO A 66 3.91 10.65 4.11
C PRO A 66 2.45 10.89 4.53
N CYS A 67 1.54 10.99 3.56
CA CYS A 67 0.12 11.23 3.81
C CYS A 67 -0.61 9.93 4.18
N CYS A 68 -0.64 8.94 3.28
CA CYS A 68 -1.43 7.72 3.47
C CYS A 68 -0.63 6.50 3.98
N GLN A 69 0.68 6.65 4.21
CA GLN A 69 1.58 5.64 4.75
C GLN A 69 1.63 4.32 3.95
N HIS A 70 1.15 4.33 2.70
CA HIS A 70 1.32 3.20 1.80
C HIS A 70 2.79 3.10 1.38
N LYS A 71 3.32 1.89 1.38
CA LYS A 71 4.66 1.61 0.84
C LYS A 71 4.72 1.93 -0.65
N ILE A 72 5.87 2.40 -1.11
CA ILE A 72 6.08 2.78 -2.50
C ILE A 72 6.98 1.75 -3.17
N ASP A 73 6.58 1.31 -4.36
CA ASP A 73 7.37 0.45 -5.24
C ASP A 73 8.09 1.30 -6.30
N TRP A 74 9.41 1.46 -6.15
CA TRP A 74 10.29 2.17 -7.08
C TRP A 74 11.03 1.26 -8.08
N SER A 75 10.71 -0.04 -8.14
CA SER A 75 11.47 -1.07 -8.89
C SER A 75 11.57 -0.89 -10.42
N LYS A 76 11.15 0.25 -10.97
CA LYS A 76 11.35 0.63 -12.38
C LYS A 76 12.24 1.87 -12.59
N ASN A 77 12.72 2.51 -11.53
CA ASN A 77 13.60 3.68 -11.60
C ASN A 77 15.10 3.33 -11.60
N GLU A 78 15.46 2.04 -11.61
CA GLU A 78 16.81 1.59 -11.95
C GLU A 78 16.96 1.59 -13.49
N ALA A 79 17.40 2.72 -14.04
CA ALA A 79 17.87 2.85 -15.43
C ALA A 79 19.36 3.19 -15.45
#